data_AF-A0A1I7EPE7-F1
#
_entry.id   AF-A0A1I7EPE7-F1
#
_cell.length_a   1.000
_cell.length_b   1.000
_cell.length_c   1.000
_cell.angle_alpha   90.00
_cell.angle_beta   90.00
_cell.angle_gamma   90.00
#
_symmetry.space_group_name_H-M   'P 1'
#
loop_
_entity.id
_entity.type
_entity.pdbx_description
1 polymer ?
#
loop_
_entity_poly.entity_id
_entity_poly.type
_entity_poly.pdbx_seq_one_letter_code
_entity_poly.pdbx_strand_id
1 'polypeptide(L)' 'MALISCDMRFGRTDEQKRLLAAGLLRVVSAATGETKNDIFLVIREGRGINFVEHGEHLPEYVEGAANDKELIERLK' A
#
# COMPACT_ATOMS: atom_id res chain seq x y z
N MET A 1 17.52 5.19 -11.19
CA MET A 1 16.27 4.46 -11.44
C MET A 1 15.78 3.87 -10.13
N ALA A 2 14.72 4.43 -9.57
CA ALA A 2 14.10 3.94 -8.35
C ALA A 2 13.04 2.88 -8.66
N LEU A 3 12.99 1.86 -7.80
CA LEU A 3 11.94 0.85 -7.79
C LEU A 3 11.15 0.97 -6.49
N ILE A 4 9.83 1.06 -6.62
CA ILE A 4 8.90 1.08 -5.51
C ILE A 4 8.02 -0.17 -5.64
N SER A 5 7.92 -0.95 -4.57
CA SER A 5 6.91 -2.00 -4.46
C SER A 5 5.99 -1.73 -3.28
N CYS A 6 4.69 -1.89 -3.50
CA CYS A 6 3.69 -1.85 -2.45
C CYS A 6 2.96 -3.18 -2.41
N ASP A 7 3.25 -3.97 -1.39
CA ASP A 7 2.52 -5.20 -1.09
C ASP A 7 1.38 -4.86 -0.14
N MET A 8 0.13 -5.11 -0.55
CA MET A 8 -1.04 -4.80 0.26
C MET A 8 -2.18 -5.80 0.08
N ARG A 9 -3.15 -5.79 1.00
CA ARG A 9 -4.36 -6.61 0.88
C ARG A 9 -5.24 -6.15 -0.29
N PHE A 10 -5.88 -7.10 -0.98
CA PHE A 10 -6.89 -6.83 -2.02
C PHE A 10 -8.00 -5.88 -1.56
N GLY A 11 -8.68 -5.24 -2.51
CA GLY A 11 -9.94 -4.52 -2.27
C GLY A 11 -9.86 -3.00 -2.30
N ARG A 12 -8.68 -2.42 -2.57
CA ARG A 12 -8.57 -0.99 -2.90
C ARG A 12 -9.08 -0.73 -4.32
N THR A 13 -9.79 0.38 -4.51
CA THR A 13 -10.28 0.79 -5.83
C THR A 13 -9.15 1.29 -6.71
N ASP A 14 -9.37 1.30 -8.03
CA ASP A 14 -8.41 1.87 -8.99
C ASP A 14 -8.08 3.33 -8.68
N GLU A 15 -9.05 4.11 -8.22
CA GLU A 15 -8.84 5.51 -7.84
C GLU A 15 -7.91 5.64 -6.63
N GLN A 16 -8.09 4.78 -5.61
CA GLN A 16 -7.17 4.75 -4.47
C GLN A 16 -5.75 4.36 -4.89
N LYS A 17 -5.61 3.40 -5.81
CA LYS A 17 -4.30 2.98 -6.35
C LYS A 17 -3.63 4.12 -7.14
N ARG A 18 -4.39 4.89 -7.92
CA ARG A 18 -3.89 6.07 -8.65
C ARG A 18 -3.41 7.18 -7.71
N LEU A 19 -4.18 7.47 -6.66
CA LEU A 19 -3.80 8.45 -5.64
C LEU A 19 -2.52 8.03 -4.90
N LEU A 20 -2.41 6.76 -4.53
CA LEU A 20 -1.20 6.19 -3.93
C LEU A 20 0.00 6.33 -4.86
N ALA A 21 -0.14 5.94 -6.13
CA ALA A 21 0.94 6.04 -7.11
C ALA A 21 1.41 7.48 -7.31
N ALA A 22 0.47 8.43 -7.48
CA ALA A 22 0.80 9.84 -7.64
C ALA A 22 1.54 10.41 -6.41
N GLY A 23 1.10 10.03 -5.21
CA GLY A 23 1.74 10.42 -3.95
C GLY A 23 3.17 9.88 -3.82
N LEU A 24 3.36 8.58 -4.04
CA LEU A 24 4.66 7.91 -3.93
C LEU A 24 5.66 8.47 -4.95
N LEU A 25 5.28 8.58 -6.22
CA LEU A 25 6.15 9.13 -7.27
C LEU A 25 6.58 10.56 -6.92
N ARG A 26 5.67 11.39 -6.40
CA ARG A 26 5.99 12.77 -6.01
C ARG A 26 7.01 12.81 -4.87
N VAL A 27 6.81 12.02 -3.82
CA VAL A 27 7.70 12.03 -2.65
C VAL A 27 9.07 11.46 -2.99
N VAL A 28 9.13 10.37 -3.75
CA VAL A 28 10.40 9.78 -4.18
C VAL A 28 11.15 10.75 -5.10
N SER A 29 10.47 11.33 -6.09
CA SER A 29 11.06 12.34 -6.98
C SER A 29 11.65 13.53 -6.20
N ALA A 30 10.91 14.04 -5.21
CA ALA A 30 11.37 15.15 -4.38
C ALA A 30 12.59 14.78 -3.50
N ALA A 31 12.67 13.54 -3.03
CA ALA A 31 13.75 13.08 -2.16
C ALA A 31 15.02 12.68 -2.93
N THR A 32 14.89 12.15 -4.15
CA THR A 32 16.01 11.58 -4.91
C THR A 32 16.45 12.44 -6.10
N GLY A 33 15.61 13.38 -6.54
CA GLY A 33 15.83 14.15 -7.77
C GLY A 33 15.48 13.38 -9.05
N GLU A 34 15.01 12.12 -8.95
CA GLU A 34 14.60 11.34 -10.12
C GLU A 34 13.31 11.87 -10.75
N THR A 35 13.18 11.75 -12.07
CA THR A 35 11.94 12.12 -12.75
C THR A 35 10.94 10.96 -12.72
N LYS A 36 9.67 11.23 -13.05
CA LYS A 36 8.63 10.18 -13.11
C LYS A 36 8.96 9.06 -14.09
N ASN A 37 9.78 9.33 -15.10
CA ASN A 37 10.18 8.34 -16.11
C ASN A 37 11.29 7.40 -15.58
N ASP A 38 11.96 7.78 -14.49
CA ASP A 38 13.05 7.02 -13.87
C ASP A 38 12.56 6.18 -12.68
N ILE A 39 11.27 6.25 -12.34
CA ILE A 39 10.65 5.61 -11.18
C ILE A 39 9.65 4.54 -11.65
N PHE A 40 9.89 3.28 -11.29
CA PHE A 40 8.95 2.19 -11.49
C PHE A 40 8.20 1.88 -10.20
N LEU A 41 6.87 1.73 -10.28
CA LEU A 41 6.01 1.32 -9.16
C LEU A 41 5.23 0.06 -9.52
N VAL A 42 5.27 -0.94 -8.64
CA VAL A 42 4.41 -2.13 -8.70
C VAL A 42 3.59 -2.26 -7.42
N ILE A 43 2.29 -2.53 -7.59
CA ILE A 43 1.39 -2.90 -6.50
C ILE A 43 1.15 -4.40 -6.59
N ARG A 44 1.47 -5.14 -5.52
CA ARG A 44 1.22 -6.57 -5.41
C ARG A 44 0.11 -6.80 -4.39
N GLU A 45 -0.98 -7.39 -4.82
CA GLU A 45 -2.12 -7.63 -3.94
C GLU A 45 -2.17 -9.10 -3.49
N GLY A 46 -2.54 -9.30 -2.23
CA GLY A 46 -2.75 -10.62 -1.65
C GLY A 46 -3.97 -10.66 -0.74
N ARG A 47 -4.38 -11.87 -0.37
CA ARG A 47 -5.43 -12.07 0.65
C ARG A 47 -4.92 -11.68 2.03
N GLY A 48 -5.83 -11.35 2.95
CA GLY A 48 -5.51 -11.00 4.33
C GLY A 48 -4.55 -11.99 4.99
N ILE A 49 -4.83 -13.29 4.86
CA ILE A 49 -4.02 -14.38 5.44
C ILE A 49 -2.56 -14.38 4.98
N ASN A 50 -2.24 -13.78 3.83
CA ASN A 50 -0.86 -13.71 3.31
C ASN A 50 -0.02 -12.63 4.01
N PHE A 51 -0.64 -11.77 4.84
CA PHE A 51 0.03 -10.69 5.56
C PHE A 51 -0.01 -10.98 7.06
N VAL A 52 1.15 -10.87 7.71
CA VAL A 52 1.30 -11.00 9.16
C VAL A 52 1.87 -9.69 9.68
N GLU A 53 1.16 -9.06 10.61
CA GLU A 53 1.56 -7.82 11.27
C GLU A 53 1.41 -8.04 12.78
N HIS A 54 2.38 -7.59 13.58
CA HIS A 54 2.45 -7.88 15.03
C HIS A 54 2.26 -9.37 15.41
N GLY A 55 2.71 -10.29 14.55
CA GLY A 55 2.60 -11.74 14.79
C GLY A 55 1.21 -12.34 14.53
N GLU A 56 0.24 -11.53 14.09
CA GLU A 56 -1.10 -12.00 13.72
C GLU A 56 -1.33 -11.90 12.22
N HIS A 57 -2.02 -12.90 11.66
CA HIS A 57 -2.51 -12.79 10.29
C HIS A 57 -3.58 -11.70 10.19
N LEU A 58 -3.49 -10.88 9.14
CA LEU A 58 -4.47 -9.85 8.90
C LEU A 58 -5.80 -10.46 8.39
N PRO A 59 -6.95 -9.87 8.74
CA PRO A 59 -8.20 -10.21 8.09
C PRO A 59 -8.21 -9.70 6.64
N GLU A 60 -9.17 -10.19 5.85
CA GLU A 60 -9.47 -9.58 4.56
C GLU A 60 -9.81 -8.09 4.75
N TYR A 61 -9.43 -7.27 3.77
CA TYR A 61 -9.74 -5.85 3.80
C TYR A 61 -11.23 -5.63 3.54
N VAL A 62 -11.84 -4.76 4.33
CA VAL A 62 -13.22 -4.31 4.12
C VAL A 62 -13.19 -2.92 3.50
N GLU A 63 -14.10 -2.67 2.56
CA GLU A 63 -14.22 -1.39 1.87
C GLU A 63 -14.22 -0.21 2.85
N GLY A 64 -13.57 0.88 2.44
CA GLY A 64 -13.43 2.07 3.28
C GLY A 64 -12.57 1.87 4.52
N ALA A 65 -11.80 0.77 4.60
CA ALA A 65 -11.00 0.43 5.78
C ALA A 65 -11.85 0.29 7.06
N ALA A 66 -13.13 -0.12 6.92
CA ALA A 66 -14.10 -0.11 8.01
C ALA A 66 -13.65 -0.92 9.24
N ASN A 67 -12.90 -2.00 9.02
CA ASN A 67 -12.34 -2.83 10.09
C ASN A 67 -10.89 -2.49 10.45
N ASP A 68 -10.22 -1.57 9.75
CA ASP A 68 -8.81 -1.28 9.99
C ASP A 68 -8.62 -0.54 11.32
N LYS A 69 -9.61 0.26 11.79
CA LYS A 69 -9.50 0.95 13.09
C LYS A 69 -9.42 -0.04 14.25
N GLU A 70 -10.35 -0.97 14.33
CA GLU A 70 -10.37 -2.03 15.36
C GLU A 70 -9.14 -2.93 15.24
N LEU A 71 -8.73 -3.25 14.01
CA LEU A 71 -7.52 -4.02 13.73
C LEU A 71 -6.27 -3.29 14.26
N ILE A 72 -6.11 -2.00 13.97
CA ILE A 72 -4.98 -1.19 14.46
C ILE A 72 -4.99 -1.09 15.98
N GLU A 73 -6.17 -0.95 16.62
CA GLU A 73 -6.28 -0.92 18.08
C GLU A 73 -5.89 -2.26 18.72
N ARG A 74 -6.23 -3.39 18.10
CA ARG A 74 -5.85 -4.73 18.58
C ARG A 74 -4.35 -5.02 18.44
N LEU A 75 -3.70 -4.45 17.41
CA LEU A 75 -2.31 -4.73 17.07
C LEU A 75 -1.29 -3.84 17.81
N LYS A 76 -1.74 -2.79 18.53
CA LYS A 76 -0.89 -1.95 19.38
C LYS A 76 -0.54 -2.63 20.70
#